data_AF-A0A0D0CK10-F1
#
_entry.id   AF-A0A0D0CK10-F1
#
_cell.length_a   1.000
_cell.length_b   1.000
_cell.length_c   1.000
_cell.angle_alpha   90.00
_cell.angle_beta   90.00
_cell.angle_gamma   90.00
#
_symmetry.space_group_name_H-M   'P 1'
#
loop_
_entity.id
_entity.type
_entity.pdbx_description
1 polymer ?
#
loop_
_entity_poly.entity_id
_entity_poly.type
_entity_poly.pdbx_seq_one_letter_code
_entity_poly.pdbx_strand_id
1 'polypeptide(L)'
;MPIRWSSTYVMIDQAEKKKYVDTFVYELGPQQPTSEKCDQVVLMKLTADEWKHVGLFASLLAHADNAQQNFSSDAGPTLHLALLALEALHKAWDSRAIQSKYSVFSTGLKKGVEKISEYYE
;
A
#
# COMPACT_ATOMS: atom_id res chain seq x y z
N MET A 1 -18.73 -11.72 -3.67
CA MET A 1 -17.37 -11.92 -3.12
C MET A 1 -16.71 -10.54 -3.07
N PRO A 2 -16.25 -10.04 -1.92
CA PRO A 2 -15.64 -8.72 -1.91
C PRO A 2 -14.34 -8.75 -2.72
N ILE A 3 -14.12 -7.67 -3.46
CA ILE A 3 -13.18 -7.57 -4.59
C ILE A 3 -11.74 -7.78 -4.13
N ARG A 4 -11.00 -8.64 -4.84
CA ARG A 4 -9.65 -9.12 -4.51
C ARG A 4 -8.51 -8.10 -4.74
N TRP A 5 -8.85 -6.87 -5.13
CA TRP A 5 -7.87 -5.90 -5.63
C TRP A 5 -7.23 -5.05 -4.52
N SER A 6 -7.82 -5.02 -3.32
CA SER A 6 -7.25 -4.37 -2.13
C SER A 6 -6.30 -5.26 -1.31
N SER A 7 -5.98 -6.48 -1.78
CA SER A 7 -5.22 -7.47 -1.01
C SER A 7 -3.86 -6.95 -0.52
N THR A 8 -3.13 -6.20 -1.37
CA THR A 8 -1.86 -5.59 -0.99
C THR A 8 -2.04 -4.53 0.10
N TYR A 9 -3.07 -3.69 0.01
CA TYR A 9 -3.37 -2.69 1.04
C TYR A 9 -3.69 -3.35 2.38
N VAL A 10 -4.63 -4.31 2.37
CA VAL A 10 -5.06 -5.03 3.58
C VAL A 10 -3.90 -5.78 4.23
N MET A 11 -3.03 -6.41 3.43
CA MET A 11 -1.84 -7.08 3.94
C MET A 11 -0.89 -6.09 4.63
N ILE A 12 -0.64 -4.92 4.02
CA ILE A 12 0.28 -3.92 4.57
C ILE A 12 -0.30 -3.25 5.82
N ASP A 13 -1.58 -2.87 5.81
CA ASP A 13 -2.28 -2.30 6.97
C ASP A 13 -2.25 -3.24 8.18
N GLN A 14 -2.39 -4.55 7.93
CA GLN A 14 -2.21 -5.56 8.98
C GLN A 14 -0.75 -5.67 9.44
N ALA A 15 0.21 -5.60 8.52
CA ALA A 15 1.64 -5.67 8.81
C ALA A 15 2.18 -4.44 9.55
N GLU A 16 1.55 -3.27 9.41
CA GLU A 16 1.88 -2.05 10.17
C GLU A 16 1.75 -2.22 11.68
N LYS A 17 1.17 -3.33 12.16
CA LYS A 17 1.27 -3.78 13.55
C LYS A 17 2.68 -4.31 13.86
N LYS A 18 3.69 -3.46 13.60
CA LYS A 18 5.14 -3.66 13.64
C LYS A 18 5.62 -4.57 14.77
N LYS A 19 5.08 -4.37 15.98
CA LYS A 19 5.42 -5.17 17.17
C LYS A 19 5.31 -6.67 16.90
N TYR A 20 4.27 -7.12 16.22
CA TYR A 20 4.05 -8.54 15.97
C TYR A 20 4.99 -9.08 14.88
N VAL A 21 5.27 -8.28 13.84
CA VAL A 21 6.21 -8.67 12.78
C VAL A 21 7.63 -8.78 13.33
N ASP A 22 8.08 -7.79 14.09
CA ASP A 22 9.42 -7.80 14.70
C ASP A 22 9.59 -8.94 15.70
N THR A 23 8.53 -9.25 16.47
CA THR A 23 8.49 -10.40 17.40
C THR A 23 8.53 -11.71 16.65
N PHE A 24 7.72 -11.86 15.59
CA PHE A 24 7.69 -13.05 14.75
C PHE A 24 9.07 -13.33 14.13
N VAL A 25 9.71 -12.32 13.53
CA VAL A 25 11.05 -12.47 12.93
C VAL A 25 12.09 -12.84 14.01
N TYR A 26 11.98 -12.26 15.21
CA TYR A 26 12.86 -12.62 16.32
C TYR A 26 12.69 -14.07 16.78
N GLU A 27 11.45 -14.54 16.93
CA GLU A 27 11.13 -15.91 17.37
C GLU A 27 11.49 -16.96 16.31
N LEU A 28 11.52 -16.57 15.04
CA LEU A 28 11.84 -17.45 13.91
C LEU A 28 13.35 -17.71 13.76
N GLY A 29 14.20 -16.82 14.27
CA GLY A 29 15.66 -16.95 14.26
C GLY A 29 16.14 -18.20 15.01
N PRO A 30 15.82 -18.36 16.31
CA PRO A 30 16.23 -19.52 17.12
C PRO A 30 15.72 -20.88 16.59
N GLN A 31 14.70 -20.88 15.74
CA GLN A 31 14.17 -22.10 15.11
C GLN A 31 14.99 -22.55 13.89
N GLN A 32 15.99 -21.75 13.46
CA GLN A 32 16.83 -22.10 12.33
C GLN A 32 17.91 -23.12 12.70
N PRO A 33 18.22 -24.07 11.80
CA PRO A 33 19.17 -25.16 12.08
C PRO A 33 20.64 -24.71 12.14
N THR A 34 20.97 -23.54 11.57
CA THR A 34 22.35 -23.02 11.49
C THR A 34 22.41 -21.59 12.00
N SER A 35 23.51 -21.24 12.67
CA SER A 35 23.76 -19.87 13.16
C SER A 35 23.66 -18.83 12.04
N GLU A 36 24.24 -19.12 10.86
CA GLU A 36 24.18 -18.21 9.71
C GLU A 36 22.74 -17.94 9.23
N LYS A 37 21.86 -18.94 9.29
CA LYS A 37 20.45 -18.78 8.92
C LYS A 37 19.67 -18.00 9.98
N CYS A 38 20.00 -18.18 11.26
CA CYS A 38 19.46 -17.38 12.34
C CYS A 38 19.79 -15.89 12.12
N ASP A 39 21.06 -15.59 11.84
CA ASP A 39 21.53 -14.22 11.59
C ASP A 39 20.86 -13.60 10.36
N GLN A 40 20.71 -14.37 9.28
CA GLN A 40 19.97 -13.94 8.09
C GLN A 40 18.51 -13.60 8.39
N VAL A 41 17.81 -14.41 9.19
CA VAL A 41 16.42 -14.15 9.59
C VAL A 41 16.33 -12.89 10.42
N VAL A 42 17.23 -12.68 11.39
CA VAL A 42 17.24 -11.46 12.21
C VAL A 42 17.51 -10.22 11.36
N LEU A 43 18.36 -10.32 10.33
CA LEU A 43 18.64 -9.24 9.39
C LEU A 43 17.43 -8.89 8.50
N MET A 44 16.44 -9.76 8.36
CA MET A 44 15.19 -9.46 7.63
C MET A 44 14.27 -8.48 8.37
N LYS A 45 14.60 -8.08 9.60
CA LYS A 45 13.86 -7.03 10.29
C LYS A 45 13.99 -5.72 9.55
N LEU A 46 12.85 -5.14 9.21
CA LEU A 46 12.81 -3.81 8.60
C LEU A 46 13.35 -2.77 9.59
N THR A 47 14.18 -1.88 9.07
CA THR A 47 14.69 -0.71 9.77
C THR A 47 13.56 0.30 10.06
N ALA A 48 13.82 1.27 10.93
CA ALA A 48 12.84 2.32 11.21
C ALA A 48 12.44 3.13 9.97
N ASP A 49 13.40 3.39 9.07
CA ASP A 49 13.15 4.13 7.83
C ASP A 49 12.36 3.30 6.81
N GLU A 50 12.63 1.99 6.70
CA GLU A 50 11.81 1.10 5.87
C GLU A 50 10.37 0.99 6.37
N TRP A 51 10.17 0.87 7.69
CA TRP A 51 8.83 0.93 8.29
C TRP A 51 8.11 2.25 7.99
N LYS A 52 8.84 3.37 7.98
CA LYS A 52 8.29 4.67 7.58
C LYS A 52 7.87 4.66 6.11
N HIS A 53 8.66 4.05 5.21
CA HIS A 53 8.27 3.87 3.81
C HIS A 53 7.04 2.98 3.65
N VAL A 54 6.95 1.88 4.42
CA VAL A 54 5.77 1.00 4.43
C VAL A 54 4.50 1.79 4.78
N GLY A 55 4.53 2.64 5.80
CA GLY A 55 3.34 3.42 6.17
C GLY A 55 3.02 4.56 5.21
N LEU A 56 4.02 5.17 4.59
CA LEU A 56 3.80 6.09 3.47
C LEU A 56 3.14 5.36 2.29
N PHE A 57 3.55 4.13 1.98
CA PHE A 57 2.95 3.33 0.93
C PHE A 57 1.53 2.90 1.27
N ALA A 58 1.27 2.47 2.51
CA ALA A 58 -0.07 2.17 3.01
C ALA A 58 -1.01 3.37 2.84
N SER A 59 -0.55 4.57 3.20
CA SER A 59 -1.29 5.83 3.03
C SER A 59 -1.63 6.11 1.55
N LEU A 60 -0.75 5.77 0.61
CA LEU A 60 -1.01 5.94 -0.82
C LEU A 60 -2.04 4.92 -1.33
N LEU A 61 -1.94 3.67 -0.88
CA LEU A 61 -2.87 2.59 -1.24
C LEU A 61 -4.26 2.81 -0.66
N ALA A 62 -4.38 3.42 0.52
CA ALA A 62 -5.66 3.79 1.11
C ALA A 62 -6.51 4.69 0.19
N HIS A 63 -5.88 5.54 -0.63
CA HIS A 63 -6.61 6.35 -1.62
C HIS A 63 -7.21 5.50 -2.73
N ALA A 64 -6.47 4.51 -3.24
CA ALA A 64 -6.98 3.57 -4.24
C ALA A 64 -8.08 2.67 -3.68
N ASP A 65 -7.91 2.18 -2.44
CA ASP A 65 -8.94 1.38 -1.77
C ASP A 65 -10.22 2.20 -1.58
N ASN A 66 -10.14 3.43 -1.08
CA ASN A 66 -11.32 4.30 -0.95
C ASN A 66 -12.01 4.58 -2.29
N ALA A 67 -11.24 4.88 -3.34
CA ALA A 67 -11.80 5.04 -4.69
C ALA A 67 -12.52 3.78 -5.16
N GLN A 68 -11.94 2.60 -4.89
CA GLN A 68 -12.53 1.30 -5.18
C GLN A 68 -13.85 1.07 -4.44
N GLN A 69 -13.85 1.28 -3.12
CA GLN A 69 -15.05 1.07 -2.31
C GLN A 69 -16.19 1.99 -2.73
N ASN A 70 -15.89 3.24 -3.13
CA ASN A 70 -16.90 4.19 -3.58
C ASN A 70 -17.67 3.73 -4.83
N PHE A 71 -17.02 3.04 -5.77
CA PHE A 71 -17.70 2.49 -6.94
C PHE A 71 -18.26 1.07 -6.74
N SER A 72 -17.87 0.38 -5.66
CA SER A 72 -18.21 -1.02 -5.40
C SER A 72 -19.32 -1.22 -4.36
N SER A 73 -20.06 -0.17 -3.99
CA SER A 73 -21.14 -0.28 -3.02
C SER A 73 -22.35 -1.03 -3.58
N ASP A 74 -22.75 -2.11 -2.90
CA ASP A 74 -23.97 -2.85 -3.21
C ASP A 74 -25.25 -2.15 -2.69
N ALA A 75 -25.11 -1.00 -2.00
CA ALA A 75 -26.22 -0.27 -1.39
C ALA A 75 -26.99 0.65 -2.36
N GLY A 76 -26.55 0.79 -3.61
CA GLY A 76 -27.20 1.63 -4.61
C GLY A 76 -26.43 1.71 -5.93
N PRO A 77 -26.96 2.40 -6.96
CA PRO A 77 -26.28 2.55 -8.23
C PRO A 77 -25.04 3.43 -8.08
N THR A 78 -23.85 2.88 -8.24
CA THR A 78 -22.57 3.58 -8.03
C THR A 78 -21.87 4.03 -9.30
N LEU A 79 -22.39 3.69 -10.49
CA LEU A 79 -21.74 4.04 -11.76
C LEU A 79 -21.50 5.56 -11.90
N HIS A 80 -22.44 6.37 -11.42
CA HIS A 80 -22.31 7.84 -11.42
C HIS A 80 -21.17 8.35 -10.52
N LEU A 81 -20.71 7.54 -9.56
CA LEU A 81 -19.57 7.85 -8.68
C LEU A 81 -18.23 7.43 -9.28
N ALA A 82 -18.22 6.60 -10.31
CA ALA A 82 -16.98 6.06 -10.88
C ALA A 82 -16.05 7.18 -11.37
N LEU A 83 -16.58 8.16 -12.11
CA LEU A 83 -15.80 9.29 -12.60
C LEU A 83 -15.26 10.15 -11.45
N LEU A 84 -16.11 10.46 -10.47
CA LEU A 84 -15.71 11.22 -9.27
C LEU A 84 -14.62 10.50 -8.47
N ALA A 85 -14.70 9.16 -8.36
CA ALA A 85 -13.71 8.35 -7.67
C ALA A 85 -12.36 8.35 -8.41
N LEU A 86 -12.37 8.26 -9.75
CA LEU A 86 -11.16 8.33 -10.58
C LEU A 86 -10.52 9.72 -10.51
N GLU A 87 -11.31 10.79 -10.58
CA GLU A 87 -10.80 12.17 -10.48
C GLU A 87 -10.19 12.44 -9.09
N ALA A 88 -10.86 11.97 -8.03
CA ALA A 88 -10.35 12.08 -6.67
C ALA A 88 -9.03 11.32 -6.49
N LEU A 89 -8.93 10.11 -7.06
CA LEU A 89 -7.70 9.31 -7.03
C LEU A 89 -6.57 9.95 -7.83
N HIS A 90 -6.86 10.41 -9.05
CA HIS A 90 -5.90 11.12 -9.90
C HIS A 90 -5.34 12.36 -9.19
N LYS A 91 -6.22 13.23 -8.69
CA LYS A 91 -5.83 14.42 -7.92
C LYS A 91 -5.06 14.06 -6.65
N ALA A 92 -5.45 12.96 -5.99
CA ALA A 92 -4.73 12.49 -4.83
C ALA A 92 -3.28 12.14 -5.22
N TRP A 93 -3.08 11.18 -6.11
CA TRP A 93 -1.74 10.73 -6.47
C TRP A 93 -0.86 11.80 -7.11
N ASP A 94 -1.41 12.64 -7.98
CA ASP A 94 -0.67 13.75 -8.61
C ASP A 94 -0.11 14.73 -7.57
N SER A 95 -0.95 15.17 -6.62
CA SER A 95 -0.50 16.06 -5.55
C SER A 95 0.51 15.43 -4.58
N ARG A 96 0.52 14.09 -4.43
CA ARG A 96 1.52 13.38 -3.60
C ARG A 96 2.80 13.11 -4.37
N ALA A 97 2.77 12.97 -5.70
CA ALA A 97 3.96 12.75 -6.52
C ALA A 97 4.98 13.91 -6.42
N ILE A 98 4.52 15.12 -6.09
CA ILE A 98 5.34 16.33 -5.95
C ILE A 98 5.88 16.49 -4.51
N GLN A 99 5.31 15.79 -3.51
CA GLN A 99 5.74 15.92 -2.12
C GLN A 99 7.04 15.15 -1.87
N SER A 100 8.01 15.82 -1.23
CA SER A 100 9.34 15.26 -0.95
C SER A 100 9.30 13.93 -0.18
N LYS A 101 8.35 13.78 0.75
CA LYS A 101 8.17 12.55 1.53
C LYS A 101 7.75 11.33 0.71
N TYR A 102 7.19 11.52 -0.48
CA TYR A 102 6.81 10.43 -1.40
C TYR A 102 7.76 10.32 -2.60
N SER A 103 8.93 10.96 -2.55
CA SER A 103 9.91 10.95 -3.65
C SER A 103 10.24 9.54 -4.15
N VAL A 104 10.39 8.58 -3.22
CA VAL A 104 10.63 7.15 -3.51
C VAL A 104 9.53 6.53 -4.36
N PHE A 105 8.28 7.00 -4.24
CA PHE A 105 7.11 6.48 -4.96
C PHE A 105 6.75 7.30 -6.20
N SER A 106 7.43 8.42 -6.47
CA SER A 106 7.08 9.38 -7.52
C SER A 106 6.93 8.74 -8.91
N THR A 107 7.85 7.85 -9.28
CA THR A 107 7.78 7.11 -10.55
C THR A 107 6.53 6.24 -10.65
N GLY A 108 6.18 5.54 -9.56
CA GLY A 108 4.98 4.71 -9.51
C GLY A 108 3.70 5.53 -9.54
N LEU A 109 3.68 6.66 -8.82
CA LEU A 109 2.54 7.58 -8.80
C LEU A 109 2.28 8.20 -10.18
N LYS A 110 3.34 8.65 -10.89
CA LYS A 110 3.21 9.17 -12.26
C LYS A 110 2.59 8.13 -13.20
N LYS A 111 3.10 6.90 -13.19
CA LYS A 111 2.53 5.80 -13.99
C LYS A 111 1.07 5.51 -13.62
N GLY A 112 0.73 5.57 -12.33
CA GLY A 112 -0.64 5.39 -11.86
C GLY A 112 -1.59 6.49 -12.35
N VAL A 113 -1.12 7.75 -12.31
CA VAL A 113 -1.85 8.92 -12.83
C VAL A 113 -2.04 8.81 -14.34
N GLU A 114 -0.98 8.52 -15.11
CA GLU A 114 -1.03 8.29 -16.56
C GLU A 114 -2.04 7.18 -16.90
N LYS A 115 -2.04 6.08 -16.14
CA LYS A 115 -3.00 4.98 -16.36
C LYS A 115 -4.46 5.39 -16.12
N ILE A 116 -4.70 6.30 -15.18
CA ILE A 116 -6.04 6.84 -14.94
C ILE A 116 -6.43 7.81 -16.07
N SER A 117 -5.48 8.59 -16.60
CA SER A 117 -5.71 9.51 -17.71
C SER A 117 -6.22 8.80 -18.97
N GLU A 118 -5.79 7.56 -19.23
CA GLU A 118 -6.30 6.73 -20.35
C GLU A 118 -7.83 6.54 -20.35
N TYR A 119 -8.51 6.71 -19.21
CA TYR A 119 -9.98 6.58 -19.13
C TYR A 119 -10.73 7.86 -19.54
N TYR A 120 -10.01 8.96 -19.78
CA TYR A 120 -10.58 10.25 -20.21
C TYR A 120 -10.32 10.55 -21.69
N GLU A 121 -9.49 9.74 -22.36
CA GLU A 121 -9.21 9.79 -23.81
C GLU A 121 -10.23 8.95 -24.60
#